data_AF-A0A960B925-F1
#
_entry.id   AF-A0A960B925-F1
#
_cell.length_a   1.000
_cell.length_b   1.000
_cell.length_c   1.000
_cell.angle_alpha   90.00
_cell.angle_beta   90.00
_cell.angle_gamma   90.00
#
_symmetry.space_group_name_H-M   'P 1'
#
loop_
_entity.id
_entity.type
_entity.pdbx_description
1 polymer ?
#
loop_
_entity_poly.entity_id
_entity_poly.type
_entity_poly.pdbx_seq_one_letter_code
_entity_poly.pdbx_strand_id
1 'polypeptide(L)' 'MADILQIRRPASGTEADLAITEATIKATELRQFDIDGEPLATFDPGFMNTAACHSAITYIDGEAGVLEYR' A
#
# COMPACT_ATOMS: atom_id res chain seq x y z
N MET A 1 -12.45 -12.89 -7.16
CA MET A 1 -12.52 -12.63 -5.70
C MET A 1 -11.53 -11.51 -5.44
N ALA A 2 -11.91 -10.42 -4.78
CA ALA A 2 -10.96 -9.36 -4.46
C ALA A 2 -9.92 -9.93 -3.49
N ASP A 3 -8.64 -9.72 -3.77
CA ASP A 3 -7.58 -10.14 -2.87
C ASP A 3 -7.51 -9.16 -1.70
N ILE A 4 -7.26 -9.67 -0.49
CA ILE A 4 -7.31 -8.88 0.73
C ILE A 4 -6.07 -9.12 1.58
N LEU A 5 -5.61 -8.06 2.23
CA LEU A 5 -4.59 -8.11 3.26
C LEU A 5 -5.25 -7.96 4.63
N GLN A 6 -5.23 -9.02 5.43
CA GLN A 6 -5.68 -8.96 6.82
C GLN A 6 -4.54 -8.50 7.73
N ILE A 7 -4.77 -7.42 8.49
CA ILE A 7 -3.82 -6.87 9.45
C ILE A 7 -4.42 -6.94 10.85
N ARG A 8 -3.66 -7.49 11.80
CA ARG A 8 -4.05 -7.62 13.20
C ARG A 8 -3.02 -6.97 14.11
N ARG A 9 -3.47 -6.11 15.02
CA ARG A 9 -2.67 -5.54 16.11
C ARG A 9 -3.11 -6.16 17.45
N PRO A 10 -2.35 -7.13 18.00
CA PRO A 10 -2.75 -7.82 19.23
C PRO A 10 -2.86 -6.90 20.45
N ALA A 11 -2.04 -5.85 20.53
CA ALA A 11 -2.01 -4.95 21.68
C ALA A 11 -3.32 -4.16 21.88
N SER A 12 -3.98 -3.73 20.80
CA SER A 12 -5.28 -3.06 20.84
C SER A 12 -6.46 -3.96 20.48
N GLY A 13 -6.20 -5.17 19.99
CA GLY A 13 -7.24 -6.05 19.42
C GLY A 13 -7.82 -5.55 18.10
N THR A 14 -7.24 -4.51 17.49
CA THR A 14 -7.70 -3.95 16.21
C THR A 14 -7.37 -4.92 15.07
N GLU A 15 -8.37 -5.22 14.25
CA GLU A 15 -8.25 -6.05 13.04
C GLU A 15 -8.90 -5.33 11.88
N ALA A 16 -8.31 -5.47 10.69
CA ALA A 16 -8.87 -4.90 9.47
C ALA A 16 -8.45 -5.69 8.24
N ASP A 17 -9.37 -5.72 7.27
CA ASP A 17 -9.14 -6.28 5.94
C ASP A 17 -8.98 -5.12 4.96
N LEU A 18 -7.80 -5.01 4.36
CA LEU A 18 -7.48 -3.99 3.38
C LEU A 18 -7.58 -4.60 1.98
N ALA A 19 -8.23 -3.89 1.06
CA ALA A 19 -8.31 -4.35 -0.32
C ALA A 19 -6.95 -4.23 -1.00
N ILE A 20 -6.52 -5.29 -1.67
CA ILE A 20 -5.34 -5.26 -2.54
C ILE A 20 -5.81 -4.86 -3.94
N THR A 21 -5.27 -3.75 -4.44
CA THR A 21 -5.54 -3.24 -5.80
C THR A 21 -4.21 -2.97 -6.49
N GLU A 22 -3.99 -3.54 -7.68
CA GLU A 22 -2.74 -3.34 -8.45
C GLU A 22 -1.47 -3.68 -7.62
N ALA A 23 -1.54 -4.75 -6.82
CA ALA A 23 -0.50 -5.15 -5.87
C ALA A 23 -0.14 -4.07 -4.82
N THR A 24 -1.06 -3.13 -4.54
CA THR A 24 -0.90 -2.09 -3.53
C THR A 24 -2.07 -2.08 -2.54
N ILE A 25 -1.85 -1.45 -1.39
CA ILE A 25 -2.89 -1.09 -0.41
C ILE A 25 -2.92 0.42 -0.22
N LYS A 26 -4.03 0.97 0.26
CA LYS A 26 -4.09 2.39 0.61
C LYS A 26 -3.42 2.63 1.96
N ALA A 27 -2.29 3.34 1.96
CA ALA A 27 -1.59 3.70 3.19
C ALA A 27 -2.46 4.48 4.19
N THR A 28 -3.46 5.23 3.72
CA THR A 28 -4.40 5.96 4.57
C THR A 28 -5.30 5.05 5.41
N GLU A 29 -5.56 3.81 4.98
CA GLU A 29 -6.34 2.84 5.74
C GLU A 29 -5.59 2.37 6.99
N LEU A 30 -4.25 2.46 7.01
CA LEU A 30 -3.46 2.11 8.19
C LEU A 30 -3.69 3.08 9.36
N ARG A 31 -4.23 4.28 9.12
CA ARG A 31 -4.54 5.25 10.18
C ARG A 31 -5.57 4.74 11.20
N GLN A 32 -6.32 3.68 10.89
CA GLN A 32 -7.23 3.05 11.84
C GLN A 32 -6.51 2.32 13.00
N PHE A 33 -5.21 2.06 12.86
CA PHE A 33 -4.39 1.49 13.91
C PHE A 33 -3.77 2.62 14.75
N ASP A 34 -4.28 2.82 15.96
CA ASP A 34 -3.74 3.79 16.91
C ASP A 34 -2.49 3.24 17.63
N ILE A 35 -1.42 4.04 17.65
CA ILE A 35 -0.17 3.77 18.36
C ILE A 35 0.00 4.87 19.42
N ASP A 36 -0.46 4.58 20.63
CA ASP A 36 -0.32 5.46 21.80
C ASP A 36 -0.86 6.88 21.57
N GLY A 37 -2.01 6.98 20.89
CA GLY A 37 -2.68 8.24 20.56
C GLY A 37 -2.33 8.82 19.19
N GLU A 38 -1.45 8.16 18.43
CA GLU A 38 -1.05 8.57 17.09
C GLU A 38 -1.49 7.54 16.02
N PRO A 39 -2.16 7.95 14.94
CA PRO A 39 -2.50 7.05 13.83
C PRO A 39 -1.25 6.48 13.16
N LEU A 40 -1.24 5.16 12.93
CA LEU A 40 -0.15 4.49 12.23
C LEU A 40 0.04 5.08 10.82
N ALA A 41 1.30 5.36 10.49
CA ALA A 41 1.74 5.83 9.19
C ALA A 41 2.86 4.92 8.66
N THR A 42 2.97 4.84 7.34
CA THR A 42 4.08 4.15 6.67
C THR A 42 5.31 5.04 6.65
N PHE A 43 6.48 4.47 6.93
CA PHE A 43 7.76 5.14 6.77
C PHE A 43 8.55 4.45 5.66
N ASP A 44 8.66 5.11 4.51
CA ASP A 44 9.34 4.60 3.31
C ASP A 44 10.22 5.72 2.69
N PRO A 45 11.48 5.88 3.16
CA PRO A 45 12.37 6.92 2.66
C PRO A 45 12.61 6.78 1.15
N GLY A 46 12.27 7.82 0.40
CA GLY A 46 12.44 7.83 -1.05
C GLY A 46 11.32 7.12 -1.83
N PHE A 47 10.25 6.67 -1.17
CA PHE A 47 9.08 6.06 -1.81
C PHE A 47 9.39 4.79 -2.64
N MET A 48 10.39 4.02 -2.22
CA MET A 48 10.87 2.86 -2.98
C MET A 48 9.82 1.74 -3.06
N ASN A 49 8.89 1.68 -2.11
CA ASN A 49 7.79 0.72 -2.06
C ASN A 49 6.42 1.42 -1.92
N THR A 50 6.31 2.66 -2.39
CA THR A 50 5.08 3.46 -2.30
C THR A 50 4.67 3.95 -3.69
N ALA A 51 3.57 3.40 -4.22
CA ALA A 51 2.95 3.93 -5.42
C ALA A 51 2.19 5.24 -5.10
N ALA A 52 2.76 6.38 -5.51
CA ALA A 52 2.20 7.69 -5.18
C ALA A 52 0.95 8.07 -6.00
N CYS A 53 0.77 7.48 -7.19
CA CYS A 53 -0.38 7.73 -8.04
C CYS A 53 -0.67 6.54 -8.96
N HIS A 54 -1.91 6.48 -9.45
CA HIS A 54 -2.25 5.66 -10.61
C HIS A 54 -1.96 6.48 -11.88
N SER A 55 -1.26 5.88 -12.83
CA SER A 55 -0.82 6.53 -14.07
C SER A 55 -1.07 5.62 -15.26
N ALA A 56 -1.52 6.22 -16.36
CA ALA A 56 -1.72 5.57 -17.66
C ALA A 56 -0.85 6.25 -18.73
N ILE A 57 0.35 6.73 -18.37
CA ILE A 57 1.22 7.43 -19.31
C ILE A 57 2.37 6.54 -19.77
N THR A 58 3.01 5.84 -18.83
CA THR A 58 4.22 5.05 -19.08
C THR A 58 4.29 3.88 -18.13
N TYR A 59 4.67 2.72 -18.65
CA TYR A 59 4.98 1.51 -17.90
C TYR A 59 6.42 1.08 -18.19
N ILE A 60 7.12 0.62 -17.15
CA ILE A 60 8.52 0.20 -17.21
C ILE A 60 8.65 -1.13 -16.46
N ASP A 61 9.23 -2.13 -17.12
CA ASP A 61 9.74 -3.36 -16.50
C ASP A 61 11.22 -3.51 -16.87
N GLY A 62 12.09 -3.26 -15.91
CA GLY A 62 13.54 -3.28 -16.12
C GLY A 62 14.13 -4.67 -16.30
N GLU A 63 13.51 -5.71 -15.72
CA GLU A 63 14.01 -7.09 -15.83
C GLU A 63 13.68 -7.67 -17.21
N ALA A 64 12.47 -7.39 -17.71
CA ALA A 64 12.04 -7.80 -19.04
C ALA A 64 12.55 -6.87 -20.16
N GLY A 65 13.09 -5.69 -19.82
CA GLY A 65 13.53 -4.68 -20.78
C GLY A 65 12.38 -4.00 -21.52
N VAL A 66 11.25 -3.80 -20.85
CA VAL A 66 10.02 -3.21 -21.41
C VAL A 66 9.92 -1.72 -21.07
N LEU A 67 9.52 -0.94 -22.07
CA LEU A 67 9.18 0.48 -21.95
C LEU A 67 7.99 0.78 -22.88
N GLU A 68 6.87 1.20 -22.30
CA GLU A 68 5.61 1.43 -23.01
C GLU A 68 5.10 2.86 -22.82
N TYR A 69 4.32 3.35 -23.79
CA TYR A 69 3.72 4.68 -23.78
C TYR A 69 2.22 4.62 -24.10
N ARG A 70 1.41 5.33 -23.29
CA ARG A 70 -0.07 5.46 -23.31
C ARG A 70 -0.88 4.36 -22.65
#